data_AF-A0A940A5B9-F1
#
_entry.id   AF-A0A940A5B9-F1
#
_cell.length_a   1.000
_cell.length_b   1.000
_cell.length_c   1.000
_cell.angle_alpha   90.00
_cell.angle_beta   90.00
_cell.angle_gamma   90.00
#
_symmetry.space_group_name_H-M   'P 1'
#
loop_
_entity.id
_entity.type
_entity.pdbx_description
1 polymer ?
#
loop_
_entity_poly.entity_id
_entity_poly.type
_entity_poly.pdbx_seq_one_letter_code
_entity_poly.pdbx_strand_id
1 'polypeptide(L)' 'GIGTPTSDNERTAMSLETSHLLALVNGYDGDSLGVMACAQRIAELLAKYTKCDSCDIVSYGYEPQS' A
#
# COMPACT_ATOMS: atom_id res chain seq x y z
N GLY A 1 6.50 1.19 19.95
CA GLY A 1 5.40 0.23 20.15
C GLY A 1 5.89 -1.09 19.59
N ILE A 2 5.89 -2.16 20.41
CA ILE A 2 6.59 -3.40 20.07
C ILE A 2 5.98 -4.02 18.81
N GLY A 3 6.82 -4.13 17.79
CA GLY A 3 6.46 -4.74 16.54
C GLY A 3 6.39 -6.26 16.61
N THR A 4 5.25 -6.83 16.24
CA THR A 4 5.08 -8.26 15.96
C THR A 4 5.64 -8.61 14.57
N PRO A 5 5.69 -9.88 14.11
CA PRO A 5 6.42 -10.25 12.89
C PRO A 5 5.94 -9.60 11.57
N THR A 6 4.75 -8.99 11.58
CA THR A 6 4.18 -8.17 10.50
C THR A 6 4.28 -6.66 10.75
N SER A 7 4.94 -6.28 11.84
CA SER A 7 5.12 -4.89 12.23
C SER A 7 6.25 -4.32 11.42
N ASP A 8 5.90 -3.30 10.64
CA ASP A 8 6.81 -2.26 10.27
C ASP A 8 7.72 -1.91 11.46
N ASN A 9 9.01 -1.71 11.18
CA ASN A 9 9.96 -1.27 12.20
C ASN A 9 9.42 0.00 12.88
N GLU A 10 9.72 0.24 14.17
CA GLU A 10 9.17 1.40 14.88
C GLU A 10 9.44 2.74 14.16
N ARG A 11 10.54 2.79 13.39
CA ARG A 11 10.93 3.93 12.55
C ARG A 11 9.98 4.20 11.38
N THR A 12 9.27 3.20 10.87
CA THR A 12 8.38 3.29 9.70
C THR A 12 6.90 3.26 10.09
N ALA A 13 6.59 3.18 11.38
CA ALA A 13 5.22 3.26 11.87
C ALA A 13 4.62 4.65 11.56
N MET A 14 3.39 4.66 11.05
CA MET A 14 2.65 5.91 10.82
C MET A 14 2.33 6.62 12.14
N SER A 15 2.40 7.95 12.11
CA SER A 15 1.98 8.85 13.18
C SER A 15 1.01 9.91 12.64
N LEU A 16 0.41 10.72 13.53
CA LEU A 16 -0.44 11.85 13.12
C LEU A 16 0.30 12.91 12.30
N GLU A 17 1.64 12.93 12.35
CA GLU A 17 2.49 13.88 11.63
C GLU A 17 2.91 13.34 10.25
N THR A 18 2.57 12.10 9.90
CA THR A 18 2.93 11.49 8.62
C THR A 18 2.21 12.19 7.46
N SER A 19 2.97 12.83 6.57
CA SER A 19 2.44 13.52 5.38
C SER A 19 2.72 12.79 4.06
N HIS A 20 3.62 11.80 4.07
CA HIS A 20 3.95 10.97 2.92
C HIS A 20 3.88 9.50 3.31
N LEU A 21 3.18 8.70 2.52
CA LEU A 21 3.00 7.28 2.76
C LEU A 21 3.49 6.47 1.56
N LEU A 22 4.32 5.47 1.82
CA LEU A 22 4.63 4.39 0.89
C LEU A 22 3.97 3.12 1.41
N ALA A 23 3.08 2.52 0.62
CA ALA A 23 2.44 1.24 0.93
C ALA A 23 2.95 0.16 -0.02
N LEU A 24 3.23 -1.04 0.52
CA LEU A 24 3.64 -2.20 -0.27
C LEU A 24 2.56 -3.28 -0.15
N VAL A 25 2.00 -3.71 -1.29
CA VAL A 25 1.03 -4.81 -1.36
C VAL A 25 1.69 -5.99 -2.04
N ASN A 26 1.86 -7.09 -1.29
CA ASN A 26 2.47 -8.30 -1.80
C ASN A 26 1.40 -9.34 -2.13
N GLY A 27 1.45 -9.94 -3.32
CA GLY A 27 0.58 -11.04 -3.74
C GLY A 27 1.29 -12.39 -3.67
N TYR A 28 1.60 -12.87 -2.46
CA TYR A 28 2.30 -14.15 -2.28
C TYR A 28 1.49 -15.37 -2.78
N ASP A 29 0.18 -15.20 -2.96
CA ASP A 29 -0.75 -16.19 -3.54
C ASP A 29 -0.79 -16.17 -5.08
N GLY A 30 -0.12 -15.20 -5.71
CA GLY A 30 -0.12 -15.01 -7.16
C GLY A 30 -1.35 -14.30 -7.72
N ASP A 31 -2.26 -13.78 -6.87
CA ASP A 31 -3.45 -13.05 -7.33
C ASP A 31 -3.13 -11.57 -7.64
N SER A 32 -2.69 -11.31 -8.87
CA SER A 32 -2.38 -9.97 -9.33
C SER A 32 -3.61 -9.04 -9.35
N LEU A 33 -4.81 -9.57 -9.59
CA LEU A 33 -6.05 -8.79 -9.57
C LEU A 33 -6.39 -8.37 -8.14
N GLY A 34 -6.27 -9.29 -7.18
CA GLY A 34 -6.44 -9.00 -5.76
C GLY A 34 -5.44 -7.95 -5.24
N VAL A 35 -4.17 -8.05 -5.65
CA VAL A 35 -3.14 -7.04 -5.32
C VAL A 35 -3.53 -5.67 -5.86
N MET A 36 -3.93 -5.58 -7.13
CA MET A 36 -4.31 -4.31 -7.75
C MET A 36 -5.57 -3.72 -7.09
N ALA A 37 -6.59 -4.55 -6.82
CA ALA A 37 -7.80 -4.12 -6.13
C ALA A 37 -7.50 -3.59 -4.72
N CYS A 38 -6.58 -4.24 -3.99
CA CYS A 38 -6.12 -3.76 -2.69
C CYS A 38 -5.40 -2.41 -2.79
N ALA A 39 -4.48 -2.24 -3.76
CA ALA A 39 -3.78 -0.97 -3.99
C ALA A 39 -4.75 0.17 -4.33
N GLN A 40 -5.74 -0.08 -5.20
CA GLN A 40 -6.79 0.87 -5.53
C GLN A 40 -7.62 1.23 -4.30
N ARG A 41 -7.98 0.24 -3.48
CA ARG A 41 -8.74 0.46 -2.25
C ARG A 41 -8.00 1.35 -1.25
N ILE A 42 -6.67 1.17 -1.12
CA ILE A 42 -5.83 2.05 -0.29
C ILE A 42 -5.89 3.49 -0.80
N ALA A 43 -5.72 3.70 -2.11
CA ALA A 43 -5.78 5.03 -2.71
C ALA A 43 -7.14 5.72 -2.50
N GLU A 44 -8.25 4.99 -2.70
CA GLU A 44 -9.61 5.50 -2.42
C GLU A 44 -9.80 5.93 -0.96
N LEU A 45 -9.27 5.14 -0.02
CA LEU A 45 -9.36 5.45 1.41
C LEU A 45 -8.54 6.68 1.77
N LEU A 46 -7.33 6.82 1.21
CA LEU A 46 -6.50 8.01 1.40
C LEU A 46 -7.19 9.25 0.85
N ALA A 47 -7.75 9.18 -0.37
CA ALA A 47 -8.49 10.29 -0.96
C ALA A 47 -9.73 10.67 -0.16
N LYS A 48 -10.43 9.68 0.43
CA LYS A 48 -11.66 9.92 1.20
C LYS A 48 -11.42 10.50 2.59
N TYR A 49 -10.38 10.04 3.29
CA TYR A 49 -10.19 10.33 4.72
C TYR A 49 -9.01 11.25 5.03
N THR A 50 -8.22 11.61 4.02
CA THR A 50 -7.08 12.52 4.17
C THR A 50 -7.16 13.62 3.12
N LYS A 51 -6.25 14.60 3.17
CA LYS A 51 -6.08 15.60 2.10
C LYS A 51 -5.05 15.13 1.07
N CYS A 52 -5.15 13.86 0.65
CA CYS A 52 -4.23 13.30 -0.33
C CYS A 52 -4.56 13.91 -1.71
N ASP A 53 -3.69 14.81 -2.17
CA ASP A 53 -3.84 15.50 -3.45
C ASP A 53 -3.40 14.63 -4.65
N SER A 54 -2.51 13.66 -4.41
CA SER A 54 -1.95 12.77 -5.43
C SER A 54 -1.59 11.40 -4.86
N CYS A 55 -1.86 10.33 -5.60
CA CYS A 55 -1.47 8.96 -5.27
C CYS A 55 -1.08 8.22 -6.54
N ASP A 56 0.16 7.74 -6.60
CA ASP A 56 0.66 6.93 -7.71
C ASP A 56 0.64 5.45 -7.32
N ILE A 57 0.07 4.61 -8.19
CA ILE A 57 0.10 3.15 -8.06
C ILE A 57 1.04 2.61 -9.12
N VAL A 58 2.08 1.90 -8.68
CA VAL A 58 3.04 1.22 -9.55
C VAL A 58 3.00 -0.27 -9.24
N SER A 59 2.70 -1.10 -10.24
CA SER A 59 2.72 -2.55 -10.13
C SER A 59 4.01 -3.13 -10.69
N TYR A 60 4.49 -4.20 -10.03
CA TYR A 60 5.61 -5.01 -10.51
C TYR A 60 5.17 -6.47 -10.52
N GLY A 61 5.29 -7.14 -11.66
CA GLY A 61 4.85 -8.52 -11.86
C GLY A 61 4.87 -8.92 -13.32
N TYR A 62 4.88 -10.22 -13.61
CA TYR A 62 4.83 -10.72 -14.98
C TYR A 62 3.40 -10.63 -15.51
N GLU A 63 3.16 -9.79 -16.51
CA GLU A 63 1.99 -9.91 -17.37
C GLU A 63 2.31 -10.90 -18.49
N PRO A 64 1.59 -12.03 -18.62
CA PRO A 64 1.71 -12.87 -19.80
C PRO A 64 1.26 -12.03 -21.00
N GLN A 65 2.18 -11.75 -21.92
CA GLN A 65 1.82 -11.22 -23.23
C GLN A 65 0.93 -12.28 -23.92
N SER A 66 -0.20 -11.81 -24.44
CA SER A 66 -1.18 -12.61 -25.18
C SER A 66 -0.57 -13.26 -26.43
#